data_AF-A0A7C7SQ88-F1
#
_entry.id   AF-A0A7C7SQ88-F1
#
_cell.length_a   1.000
_cell.length_b   1.000
_cell.length_c   1.000
_cell.angle_alpha   90.00
_cell.angle_beta   90.00
_cell.angle_gamma   90.00
#
_symmetry.space_group_name_H-M   'P 1'
#
loop_
_entity.id
_entity.type
_entity.pdbx_description
1 polymer ?
#
loop_
_entity_poly.entity_id
_entity_poly.type
_entity_poly.pdbx_seq_one_letter_code
_entity_poly.pdbx_strand_id
1 'polypeptide(L)'
;MIDFSDTILPSQEAIAKKFGYTYDQLSSLIYPKVNKSYHSFTISKKNGELREINAPKILLLKVQQTLAEELSSCYTPKNATHGFIKERSIVTNAKKHIGKRNVFNIDLKDFYGSIHFGRVRNLLMSKPFMYSQSEATILAQICCYNGALPQGAPTSPIISNLICWKMDALLQNLASENRCTYTRYADDITFSFNVKKSKLPSSIVRFDLKKDRAIVGYELSKIIEESGFVINEEKVRLAGKNQRQEVTGITVNKKPNVSRKFIRQTASMLYAWKKFGAEQAEHDYLDKYRVKKLTNWQSEKFKGAKGEFFIKVVKGRVNYIQMVRGRDDKIYRKLAFKLTDALGKPNIHFTKSREELATYVIEWMEAQGTGFLLDGVGIVTNEHVISGITSDNYAMCNVYRCYEEDKKQKCPLIFADKAIDLAVLDPTSYLSDVKPYKIGEDKYLEIGDTVKVIGFPKFGPGSTPNISEGIITSKKKIHGIDAFIVNTPITDGASGGPVLDNNNEVIGVAFWGPEHNDGSNPINGFIPISTLKNALEQHSLTNSFGAKKPVKQQKEK
;
A
#
# COMPACT_ATOMS: atom_id res chain seq x y z
N MET A 1 -17.29 -46.48 33.58
CA MET A 1 -17.38 -45.01 33.72
C MET A 1 -16.00 -44.53 34.13
N ILE A 2 -15.24 -43.96 33.20
CA ILE A 2 -13.98 -43.27 33.52
C ILE A 2 -14.39 -41.86 33.90
N ASP A 3 -14.00 -41.42 35.09
CA ASP A 3 -14.26 -40.06 35.56
C ASP A 3 -13.44 -39.06 34.72
N PHE A 4 -14.12 -38.31 33.85
CA PHE A 4 -13.49 -37.31 32.99
C PHE A 4 -13.26 -35.97 33.72
N SER A 5 -13.72 -35.82 34.97
CA SER A 5 -13.58 -34.56 35.71
C SER A 5 -12.13 -34.25 36.10
N ASP A 6 -11.36 -35.27 36.49
CA ASP A 6 -9.97 -35.14 36.98
C ASP A 6 -8.94 -34.78 35.89
N THR A 7 -9.22 -34.97 34.60
CA THR A 7 -8.29 -34.61 33.50
C THR A 7 -8.60 -33.26 32.85
N ILE A 8 -9.83 -32.75 33.02
CA ILE A 8 -10.27 -31.46 32.47
C ILE A 8 -9.81 -30.30 33.37
N LEU A 9 -9.81 -30.48 34.68
CA LEU A 9 -9.37 -29.47 35.65
C LEU A 9 -7.87 -29.09 35.48
N PRO A 10 -6.91 -30.04 35.44
CA PRO A 10 -5.49 -29.72 35.26
C PRO A 10 -5.18 -29.06 33.92
N SER A 11 -5.92 -29.42 32.86
CA SER A 11 -5.72 -28.85 31.53
C SER A 11 -6.26 -27.42 31.41
N GLN A 12 -7.34 -27.08 32.12
CA GLN A 12 -7.81 -25.69 32.22
C GLN A 12 -6.84 -24.81 32.99
N GLU A 13 -6.30 -25.27 34.11
CA GLU A 13 -5.28 -24.54 34.87
C GLU A 13 -4.00 -24.34 34.07
N ALA A 14 -3.54 -25.38 33.36
CA ALA A 14 -2.36 -25.31 32.50
C ALA A 14 -2.55 -24.29 31.36
N ILE A 15 -3.69 -24.32 30.66
CA ILE A 15 -4.03 -23.35 29.62
C ILE A 15 -4.13 -21.94 30.20
N ALA A 16 -4.85 -21.77 31.32
CA ALA A 16 -5.01 -20.48 31.96
C ALA A 16 -3.65 -19.86 32.31
N LYS A 17 -2.79 -20.63 32.98
CA LYS A 17 -1.41 -20.22 33.31
C LYS A 17 -0.60 -19.90 32.07
N LYS A 18 -0.67 -20.73 31.02
CA LYS A 18 0.06 -20.53 29.76
C LYS A 18 -0.33 -19.21 29.07
N PHE A 19 -1.61 -18.85 29.08
CA PHE A 19 -2.12 -17.64 28.44
C PHE A 19 -2.18 -16.41 29.35
N GLY A 20 -1.76 -16.53 30.62
CA GLY A 20 -1.76 -15.42 31.58
C GLY A 20 -3.15 -15.08 32.14
N TYR A 21 -4.04 -16.06 32.24
CA TYR A 21 -5.38 -15.93 32.83
C TYR A 21 -5.50 -16.80 34.09
N THR A 22 -6.48 -16.48 34.93
CA THR A 22 -6.85 -17.31 36.08
C THR A 22 -7.75 -18.47 35.65
N TYR A 23 -7.76 -19.55 36.45
CA TYR A 23 -8.68 -20.67 36.25
C TYR A 23 -10.14 -20.19 36.16
N ASP A 24 -10.57 -19.35 37.11
CA ASP A 24 -11.93 -18.82 37.16
C ASP A 24 -12.31 -18.03 35.90
N GLN A 25 -11.38 -17.22 35.37
CA GLN A 25 -11.60 -16.49 34.12
C GLN A 25 -11.85 -17.45 32.96
N LEU A 26 -11.04 -18.51 32.80
CA LEU A 26 -11.20 -19.46 31.72
C LEU A 26 -12.44 -20.34 31.90
N SER A 27 -12.67 -20.81 33.12
CA SER A 27 -13.83 -21.60 33.53
C SER A 27 -15.14 -20.83 33.27
N SER A 28 -15.18 -19.53 33.57
CA SER A 28 -16.32 -18.64 33.29
C SER A 28 -16.63 -18.44 31.81
N LEU A 29 -15.72 -18.80 30.89
CA LEU A 29 -15.99 -18.82 29.45
C LEU A 29 -16.58 -20.16 29.01
N ILE A 30 -16.14 -21.26 29.62
CA ILE A 30 -16.51 -22.62 29.24
C ILE A 30 -17.86 -23.01 29.89
N TYR A 31 -18.00 -22.77 31.20
CA TYR A 31 -19.12 -23.17 32.06
C TYR A 31 -20.15 -22.07 32.31
N PRO A 32 -20.40 -21.23 31.31
CA PRO A 32 -21.77 -21.03 30.87
C PRO A 32 -21.85 -21.04 29.34
N LYS A 33 -21.45 -22.13 28.66
CA LYS A 33 -21.40 -22.29 27.18
C LYS A 33 -20.77 -21.07 26.47
N VAL A 34 -19.59 -21.23 25.90
CA VAL A 34 -18.85 -20.19 25.14
C VAL A 34 -19.73 -19.32 24.22
N ASN A 35 -20.80 -19.87 23.63
CA ASN A 35 -21.80 -19.13 22.87
C ASN A 35 -22.38 -17.89 23.57
N LYS A 36 -22.59 -17.91 24.90
CA LYS A 36 -23.06 -16.74 25.67
C LYS A 36 -22.02 -15.61 25.74
N SER A 37 -20.77 -15.91 25.41
CA SER A 37 -19.66 -14.96 25.34
C SER A 37 -19.52 -14.31 23.96
N TYR A 38 -20.50 -14.48 23.08
CA TYR A 38 -20.63 -13.75 21.81
C TYR A 38 -21.79 -12.76 21.84
N HIS A 39 -21.73 -11.77 20.95
CA HIS A 39 -22.87 -10.95 20.55
C HIS A 39 -22.99 -10.97 19.03
N SER A 40 -24.21 -11.19 18.54
CA SER A 40 -24.50 -11.33 17.11
C SER A 40 -25.12 -10.06 16.56
N PHE A 41 -24.68 -9.63 15.38
CA PHE A 41 -25.27 -8.51 14.65
C PHE A 41 -25.18 -8.74 13.14
N THR A 42 -25.97 -8.01 12.36
CA THR A 42 -25.98 -8.18 10.89
C THR A 42 -25.36 -7.00 10.17
N ILE A 43 -24.68 -7.30 9.06
CA ILE A 43 -24.18 -6.32 8.09
C ILE A 43 -24.71 -6.64 6.70
N SER A 44 -24.96 -5.62 5.87
CA SER A 44 -25.43 -5.86 4.50
C SER A 44 -24.30 -6.33 3.58
N LYS A 45 -24.52 -7.44 2.87
CA LYS A 45 -23.71 -7.88 1.73
C LYS A 45 -23.91 -6.94 0.54
N LYS A 46 -23.01 -7.01 -0.45
CA LYS A 46 -23.10 -6.22 -1.70
C LYS A 46 -24.38 -6.49 -2.50
N ASN A 47 -24.95 -7.68 -2.40
CA ASN A 47 -26.21 -8.08 -3.04
C ASN A 47 -27.45 -7.74 -2.20
N GLY A 48 -27.29 -7.10 -1.03
CA GLY A 48 -28.41 -6.66 -0.17
C GLY A 48 -28.85 -7.67 0.89
N GLU A 49 -28.42 -8.94 0.78
CA GLU A 49 -28.58 -9.96 1.83
C GLU A 49 -27.88 -9.55 3.12
N LEU A 50 -28.31 -10.11 4.25
CA LEU A 50 -27.67 -9.89 5.53
C LEU A 50 -26.57 -10.95 5.77
N ARG A 51 -25.45 -10.52 6.34
CA ARG A 51 -24.39 -11.37 6.87
C ARG A 51 -24.40 -11.21 8.37
N GLU A 52 -24.62 -12.32 9.07
CA GLU A 52 -24.46 -12.39 10.51
C GLU A 52 -22.97 -12.36 10.88
N ILE A 53 -22.63 -11.53 11.87
CA ILE A 53 -21.31 -11.42 12.48
C ILE A 53 -21.47 -11.79 13.94
N ASN A 54 -20.64 -12.71 14.40
CA ASN A 54 -20.60 -13.19 15.78
C ASN A 54 -19.30 -12.69 16.41
N ALA A 55 -19.39 -11.60 17.16
CA ALA A 55 -18.22 -10.96 17.76
C ALA A 55 -18.07 -11.38 19.24
N PRO A 56 -16.87 -11.78 19.69
CA PRO A 56 -16.65 -12.17 21.08
C PRO A 56 -16.78 -10.97 22.02
N LYS A 57 -17.28 -11.21 23.23
CA LYS A 57 -17.28 -10.25 24.35
C LYS A 57 -15.86 -10.09 24.91
N ILE A 58 -15.64 -9.04 25.70
CA ILE A 58 -14.30 -8.56 26.10
C ILE A 58 -13.36 -9.65 26.61
N LEU A 59 -13.80 -10.52 27.54
CA LEU A 59 -12.93 -11.57 28.09
C LEU A 59 -12.54 -12.61 27.02
N LEU A 60 -13.53 -13.13 26.28
CA LEU A 60 -13.28 -14.08 25.19
C LEU A 60 -12.43 -13.46 24.08
N LEU A 61 -12.65 -12.19 23.75
CA LEU A 61 -11.89 -11.43 22.77
C LEU A 61 -10.41 -11.41 23.13
N LYS A 62 -10.07 -11.10 24.39
CA LYS A 62 -8.69 -11.08 24.87
C LYS A 62 -8.03 -12.45 24.79
N VAL A 63 -8.71 -13.49 25.29
CA VAL A 63 -8.20 -14.88 25.23
C VAL A 63 -7.95 -15.31 23.77
N GLN A 64 -8.90 -15.01 22.87
CA GLN A 64 -8.77 -15.31 21.45
C GLN A 64 -7.65 -14.50 20.78
N GLN A 65 -7.39 -13.26 21.18
CA GLN A 65 -6.26 -12.47 20.67
C GLN A 65 -4.92 -13.11 21.08
N THR A 66 -4.76 -13.47 22.35
CA THR A 66 -3.54 -14.14 22.85
C THR A 66 -3.31 -15.45 22.10
N LEU A 67 -4.36 -16.27 21.94
CA LEU A 67 -4.26 -17.52 21.18
C LEU A 67 -3.95 -17.27 19.70
N ALA A 68 -4.56 -16.27 19.07
CA ALA A 68 -4.31 -15.96 17.67
C ALA A 68 -2.84 -15.53 17.43
N GLU A 69 -2.23 -14.81 18.37
CA GLU A 69 -0.81 -14.44 18.32
C GLU A 69 0.09 -15.67 18.43
N GLU A 70 -0.18 -16.58 19.37
CA GLU A 70 0.57 -17.84 19.48
C GLU A 70 0.47 -18.67 18.19
N LEU A 71 -0.75 -18.87 17.67
CA LEU A 71 -0.96 -19.63 16.43
C LEU A 71 -0.25 -18.97 15.24
N SER A 72 -0.23 -17.64 15.18
CA SER A 72 0.42 -16.88 14.12
C SER A 72 1.94 -17.01 14.18
N SER A 73 2.52 -17.09 15.38
CA SER A 73 3.98 -17.23 15.56
C SER A 73 4.54 -18.52 14.95
N CYS A 74 3.71 -19.57 14.89
CA CYS A 74 4.07 -20.87 14.33
C CYS A 74 3.67 -21.04 12.85
N TYR A 75 3.06 -20.02 12.24
CA TYR A 75 2.49 -20.14 10.91
C TYR A 75 3.37 -19.49 9.84
N THR A 76 3.84 -20.32 8.90
CA THR A 76 4.52 -19.84 7.69
C THR A 76 3.56 -19.88 6.50
N PRO A 77 3.02 -18.73 6.05
CA PRO A 77 2.08 -18.68 4.93
C PRO A 77 2.75 -19.03 3.61
N LYS A 78 2.03 -19.74 2.74
CA LYS A 78 2.45 -19.94 1.34
C LYS A 78 2.49 -18.60 0.62
N ASN A 79 3.37 -18.45 -0.37
CA ASN A 79 3.49 -17.21 -1.16
C ASN A 79 2.19 -16.79 -1.88
N ALA A 80 1.31 -17.76 -2.18
CA ALA A 80 0.02 -17.52 -2.82
C ALA A 80 -1.10 -17.07 -1.85
N THR A 81 -0.90 -17.14 -0.54
CA THR A 81 -1.93 -16.85 0.47
C THR A 81 -1.91 -15.37 0.87
N HIS A 82 -2.88 -14.57 0.46
CA HIS A 82 -2.91 -13.13 0.74
C HIS A 82 -3.90 -12.72 1.84
N GLY A 83 -4.92 -13.55 2.12
CA GLY A 83 -5.93 -13.27 3.13
C GLY A 83 -5.35 -13.35 4.55
N PHE A 84 -5.63 -12.34 5.38
CA PHE A 84 -5.24 -12.29 6.80
C PHE A 84 -3.74 -12.39 7.09
N ILE A 85 -2.88 -12.12 6.11
CA ILE A 85 -1.42 -12.10 6.30
C ILE A 85 -0.94 -10.67 6.46
N LYS A 86 -0.08 -10.43 7.45
CA LYS A 86 0.58 -9.14 7.66
C LYS A 86 1.27 -8.69 6.36
N GLU A 87 1.17 -7.40 6.03
CA GLU A 87 1.72 -6.78 4.81
C GLU A 87 1.13 -7.28 3.47
N ARG A 88 0.19 -8.22 3.50
CA ARG A 88 -0.61 -8.60 2.33
C ARG A 88 -1.99 -7.96 2.40
N SER A 89 -2.52 -7.66 1.23
CA SER A 89 -3.82 -7.00 1.04
C SER A 89 -4.49 -7.48 -0.24
N ILE A 90 -5.75 -7.11 -0.43
CA ILE A 90 -6.45 -7.30 -1.70
C ILE A 90 -5.68 -6.71 -2.89
N VAL A 91 -4.89 -5.65 -2.69
CA VAL A 91 -4.06 -5.04 -3.74
C VAL A 91 -2.86 -5.93 -4.06
N THR A 92 -2.18 -6.46 -3.05
CA THR A 92 -1.06 -7.40 -3.29
C THR A 92 -1.53 -8.68 -3.96
N ASN A 93 -2.75 -9.14 -3.64
CA ASN A 93 -3.39 -10.29 -4.27
C ASN A 93 -3.66 -10.00 -5.75
N ALA A 94 -4.37 -8.91 -6.03
CA ALA A 94 -4.71 -8.47 -7.38
C ALA A 94 -3.45 -8.23 -8.25
N LYS A 95 -2.35 -7.73 -7.67
CA LYS A 95 -1.10 -7.47 -8.38
C LYS A 95 -0.52 -8.72 -9.06
N LYS A 96 -0.73 -9.92 -8.50
CA LYS A 96 -0.23 -11.19 -9.09
C LYS A 96 -0.90 -11.53 -10.43
N HIS A 97 -2.05 -10.94 -10.72
CA HIS A 97 -2.90 -11.28 -11.87
C HIS A 97 -3.00 -10.16 -12.92
N ILE A 98 -2.17 -9.12 -12.82
CA ILE A 98 -2.20 -8.00 -13.76
C ILE A 98 -1.82 -8.46 -15.17
N GLY A 99 -2.56 -7.96 -16.17
CA GLY A 99 -2.20 -8.12 -17.58
C GLY A 99 -2.37 -9.54 -18.15
N LYS A 100 -2.99 -10.45 -17.39
CA LYS A 100 -3.16 -11.86 -17.79
C LYS A 100 -4.25 -11.99 -18.85
N ARG A 101 -4.10 -12.94 -19.78
CA ARG A 101 -5.07 -13.14 -20.88
C ARG A 101 -6.43 -13.61 -20.38
N ASN A 102 -6.47 -14.43 -19.34
CA ASN A 102 -7.68 -14.90 -18.68
C ASN A 102 -7.49 -14.91 -17.16
N VAL A 103 -8.53 -14.55 -16.42
CA VAL A 103 -8.60 -14.63 -14.94
C VAL A 103 -9.81 -15.47 -14.58
N PHE A 104 -9.61 -16.48 -13.73
CA PHE A 104 -10.61 -17.43 -13.26
C PHE A 104 -10.74 -17.31 -11.75
N ASN A 105 -11.93 -16.94 -11.28
CA ASN A 105 -12.23 -16.73 -9.87
C ASN A 105 -13.19 -17.81 -9.37
N ILE A 106 -12.94 -18.28 -8.15
CA ILE A 106 -13.74 -19.26 -7.42
C ILE A 106 -13.96 -18.71 -6.00
N ASP A 107 -15.12 -18.99 -5.42
CA ASP A 107 -15.48 -18.66 -4.04
C ASP A 107 -15.92 -19.95 -3.35
N LEU A 108 -15.58 -20.11 -2.07
CA LEU A 108 -15.98 -21.29 -1.28
C LEU A 108 -17.29 -21.02 -0.53
N LYS A 109 -18.23 -21.97 -0.59
CA LYS A 109 -19.49 -21.90 0.16
C LYS A 109 -19.22 -22.06 1.65
N ASP A 110 -19.85 -21.19 2.45
CA ASP A 110 -19.80 -21.20 3.92
C ASP A 110 -18.41 -21.48 4.50
N PHE A 111 -17.42 -20.73 4.04
CA PHE A 111 -16.00 -21.01 4.33
C PHE A 111 -15.71 -21.20 5.83
N TYR A 112 -16.17 -20.28 6.68
CA TYR A 112 -15.96 -20.40 8.13
C TYR A 112 -16.83 -21.50 8.76
N GLY A 113 -18.10 -21.64 8.36
CA GLY A 113 -18.98 -22.67 8.90
C GLY A 113 -18.54 -24.09 8.53
N SER A 114 -17.86 -24.27 7.39
CA SER A 114 -17.25 -25.54 6.99
C SER A 114 -16.04 -25.97 7.84
N ILE A 115 -15.49 -25.06 8.65
CA ILE A 115 -14.43 -25.34 9.61
C ILE A 115 -15.06 -25.57 10.98
N HIS A 116 -15.59 -26.78 11.14
CA HIS A 116 -16.26 -27.21 12.37
C HIS A 116 -15.27 -27.54 13.50
N PHE A 117 -15.80 -27.64 14.72
CA PHE A 117 -15.08 -27.90 15.98
C PHE A 117 -14.04 -29.02 15.88
N GLY A 118 -14.41 -30.16 15.28
CA GLY A 118 -13.51 -31.30 15.10
C GLY A 118 -12.27 -30.97 14.25
N ARG A 119 -12.40 -30.16 13.20
CA ARG A 119 -11.26 -29.73 12.38
C ARG A 119 -10.30 -28.84 13.16
N VAL A 120 -10.85 -27.91 13.95
CA VAL A 120 -10.06 -27.02 14.82
C VAL A 120 -9.32 -27.84 15.87
N ARG A 121 -10.02 -28.74 16.55
CA ARG A 121 -9.44 -29.63 17.57
C ARG A 121 -8.31 -30.49 16.98
N ASN A 122 -8.54 -31.13 15.83
CA ASN A 122 -7.54 -31.98 15.19
C ASN A 122 -6.33 -31.17 14.69
N LEU A 123 -6.53 -29.94 14.22
CA LEU A 123 -5.43 -29.03 13.88
C LEU A 123 -4.55 -28.76 15.11
N LEU A 124 -5.15 -28.44 16.26
CA LEU A 124 -4.43 -28.13 17.50
C LEU A 124 -3.70 -29.36 18.06
N MET A 125 -4.23 -30.56 17.85
CA MET A 125 -3.55 -31.81 18.19
C MET A 125 -2.42 -32.16 17.21
N SER A 126 -2.34 -31.53 16.05
CA SER A 126 -1.34 -31.83 15.02
C SER A 126 -0.07 -30.98 15.15
N LYS A 127 1.02 -31.39 14.47
CA LYS A 127 2.26 -30.60 14.45
C LYS A 127 1.99 -29.23 13.82
N PRO A 128 2.59 -28.14 14.34
CA PRO A 128 3.60 -28.10 15.40
C PRO A 128 3.02 -27.99 16.83
N PHE A 129 1.71 -27.85 16.99
CA PHE A 129 1.09 -27.47 18.26
C PHE A 129 1.04 -28.61 19.29
N MET A 130 0.69 -29.83 18.84
CA MET A 130 0.75 -31.07 19.65
C MET A 130 0.02 -30.96 21.01
N TYR A 131 -1.06 -30.19 21.09
CA TYR A 131 -1.86 -30.10 22.31
C TYR A 131 -2.48 -31.45 22.65
N SER A 132 -2.59 -31.75 23.95
CA SER A 132 -3.30 -32.94 24.42
C SER A 132 -4.78 -32.90 24.02
N GLN A 133 -5.44 -34.06 24.08
CA GLN A 133 -6.85 -34.18 23.70
C GLN A 133 -7.77 -33.27 24.53
N SER A 134 -7.49 -33.06 25.82
CA SER A 134 -8.26 -32.16 26.69
C SER A 134 -7.97 -30.70 26.37
N GLU A 135 -6.70 -30.31 26.25
CA GLU A 135 -6.31 -28.94 25.90
C GLU A 135 -6.87 -28.50 24.55
N ALA A 136 -6.72 -29.33 23.52
CA ALA A 136 -7.24 -29.05 22.18
C ALA A 136 -8.77 -28.92 22.17
N THR A 137 -9.47 -29.69 23.03
CA THR A 137 -10.92 -29.58 23.20
C THR A 137 -11.30 -28.21 23.78
N ILE A 138 -10.62 -27.78 24.85
CA ILE A 138 -10.86 -26.48 25.49
C ILE A 138 -10.59 -25.33 24.51
N LEU A 139 -9.45 -25.36 23.82
CA LEU A 139 -9.07 -24.33 22.86
C LEU A 139 -10.02 -24.30 21.64
N ALA A 140 -10.46 -25.45 21.16
CA ALA A 140 -11.46 -25.52 20.10
C ALA A 140 -12.83 -24.97 20.57
N GLN A 141 -13.22 -25.19 21.83
CA GLN A 141 -14.44 -24.58 22.40
C GLN A 141 -14.32 -23.06 22.45
N ILE A 142 -13.16 -22.55 22.85
CA ILE A 142 -12.87 -21.10 22.84
C ILE A 142 -12.94 -20.53 21.43
N CYS A 143 -12.48 -21.25 20.41
CA CYS A 143 -12.43 -20.74 19.03
C CYS A 143 -13.77 -20.83 18.28
N CYS A 144 -14.63 -21.78 18.63
CA CYS A 144 -15.86 -22.06 17.89
C CYS A 144 -17.10 -21.45 18.55
N TYR A 145 -18.02 -21.00 17.71
CA TYR A 145 -19.36 -20.58 18.07
C TYR A 145 -20.36 -21.51 17.37
N ASN A 146 -21.31 -22.08 18.13
CA ASN A 146 -22.25 -23.08 17.59
C ASN A 146 -21.58 -24.23 16.81
N GLY A 147 -20.39 -24.65 17.26
CA GLY A 147 -19.68 -25.80 16.68
C GLY A 147 -18.85 -25.52 15.43
N ALA A 148 -18.70 -24.27 14.98
CA ALA A 148 -17.82 -23.90 13.87
C ALA A 148 -17.12 -22.56 14.11
N LEU A 149 -16.16 -22.20 13.24
CA LEU A 149 -15.52 -20.89 13.33
C LEU A 149 -16.53 -19.76 13.05
N PRO A 150 -16.64 -18.75 13.92
CA PRO A 150 -17.49 -17.59 13.66
C PRO A 150 -16.80 -16.55 12.79
N GLN A 151 -17.60 -15.82 12.01
CA GLN A 151 -17.19 -14.54 11.44
C GLN A 151 -17.17 -13.48 12.53
N GLY A 152 -15.98 -13.02 12.93
CA GLY A 152 -15.81 -11.96 13.94
C GLY A 152 -14.84 -12.30 15.07
N ALA A 153 -14.48 -13.58 15.25
CA ALA A 153 -13.46 -13.97 16.23
C ALA A 153 -12.03 -13.72 15.72
N PRO A 154 -11.10 -13.22 16.57
CA PRO A 154 -9.69 -13.04 16.24
C PRO A 154 -8.95 -14.31 15.80
N THR A 155 -9.36 -15.48 16.28
CA THR A 155 -8.71 -16.76 15.95
C THR A 155 -9.15 -17.32 14.60
N SER A 156 -10.38 -17.01 14.14
CA SER A 156 -10.92 -17.57 12.89
C SER A 156 -10.03 -17.31 11.66
N PRO A 157 -9.49 -16.09 11.44
CA PRO A 157 -8.55 -15.82 10.34
C PRO A 157 -7.35 -16.76 10.31
N ILE A 158 -6.61 -16.89 11.42
CA ILE A 158 -5.38 -17.68 11.46
C ILE A 158 -5.67 -19.17 11.38
N ILE A 159 -6.71 -19.66 12.07
CA ILE A 159 -7.11 -21.07 12.00
C ILE A 159 -7.54 -21.43 10.57
N SER A 160 -8.30 -20.58 9.90
CA SER A 160 -8.71 -20.84 8.51
C SER A 160 -7.51 -20.96 7.57
N ASN A 161 -6.48 -20.14 7.76
CA ASN A 161 -5.25 -20.21 6.99
C ASN A 161 -4.39 -21.45 7.30
N LEU A 162 -4.33 -21.87 8.56
CA LEU A 162 -3.67 -23.12 8.97
C LEU A 162 -4.37 -24.34 8.35
N ILE A 163 -5.70 -24.39 8.41
CA ILE A 163 -6.50 -25.45 7.79
C ILE A 163 -6.28 -25.51 6.27
N CYS A 164 -6.25 -24.35 5.61
CA CYS A 164 -6.01 -24.28 4.16
C CYS A 164 -4.55 -24.52 3.75
N TRP A 165 -3.59 -24.66 4.67
CA TRP A 165 -2.17 -24.70 4.32
C TRP A 165 -1.81 -25.86 3.37
N LYS A 166 -2.38 -27.05 3.61
CA LYS A 166 -2.18 -28.22 2.73
C LYS A 166 -2.85 -28.01 1.37
N MET A 167 -4.08 -27.47 1.37
CA MET A 167 -4.80 -27.13 0.15
C MET A 167 -4.00 -26.13 -0.70
N ASP A 168 -3.47 -25.08 -0.09
CA ASP A 168 -2.65 -24.07 -0.77
C ASP A 168 -1.40 -24.69 -1.42
N ALA A 169 -0.75 -25.66 -0.75
CA ALA A 169 0.38 -26.38 -1.32
C ALA A 169 -0.02 -27.18 -2.59
N LEU A 170 -1.12 -27.92 -2.52
CA LEU A 170 -1.63 -28.71 -3.65
C LEU A 170 -2.06 -27.82 -4.83
N LEU A 171 -2.73 -26.70 -4.54
CA LEU A 171 -3.17 -25.75 -5.56
C LEU A 171 -2.00 -24.99 -6.20
N GLN A 172 -0.94 -24.71 -5.43
CA GLN A 172 0.30 -24.16 -5.98
C GLN A 172 0.98 -25.15 -6.94
N ASN A 173 1.02 -26.43 -6.60
CA ASN A 173 1.57 -27.47 -7.47
C ASN A 173 0.76 -27.59 -8.76
N LEU A 174 -0.57 -27.68 -8.65
CA LEU A 174 -1.47 -27.70 -9.80
C LEU A 174 -1.26 -26.47 -10.71
N ALA A 175 -1.07 -25.29 -10.11
CA ALA A 175 -0.79 -24.07 -10.87
C ALA A 175 0.56 -24.12 -11.59
N SER A 176 1.59 -24.66 -10.93
CA SER A 176 2.94 -24.81 -11.49
C SER A 176 2.94 -25.76 -12.69
N GLU A 177 2.34 -26.94 -12.55
CA GLU A 177 2.19 -27.95 -13.61
C GLU A 177 1.50 -27.37 -14.85
N ASN A 178 0.48 -26.53 -14.63
CA ASN A 178 -0.30 -25.90 -15.69
C ASN A 178 0.23 -24.50 -16.09
N ARG A 179 1.41 -24.11 -15.61
CA ARG A 179 2.11 -22.85 -15.90
C ARG A 179 1.22 -21.61 -15.76
N CYS A 180 0.42 -21.56 -14.70
CA CYS A 180 -0.50 -20.48 -14.40
C CYS A 180 -0.21 -19.86 -13.02
N THR A 181 -0.83 -18.73 -12.72
CA THR A 181 -0.65 -18.04 -11.43
C THR A 181 -1.85 -18.30 -10.54
N TYR A 182 -1.60 -18.76 -9.32
CA TYR A 182 -2.61 -19.01 -8.27
C TYR A 182 -2.42 -18.07 -7.09
N THR A 183 -3.53 -17.58 -6.53
CA THR A 183 -3.60 -16.92 -5.23
C THR A 183 -4.90 -17.26 -4.49
N ARG A 184 -4.87 -17.12 -3.15
CA ARG A 184 -6.05 -17.22 -2.28
C ARG A 184 -6.14 -16.04 -1.32
N TYR A 185 -7.33 -15.47 -1.19
CA TYR A 185 -7.68 -14.46 -0.20
C TYR A 185 -8.89 -14.93 0.59
N ALA A 186 -8.66 -15.54 1.76
CA ALA A 186 -9.70 -16.22 2.53
C ALA A 186 -10.39 -17.31 1.69
N ASP A 187 -11.68 -17.13 1.39
CA ASP A 187 -12.53 -17.98 0.57
C ASP A 187 -12.41 -17.71 -0.94
N ASP A 188 -11.91 -16.54 -1.35
CA ASP A 188 -11.68 -16.19 -2.75
C ASP A 188 -10.41 -16.87 -3.27
N ILE A 189 -10.54 -17.74 -4.27
CA ILE A 189 -9.44 -18.38 -5.01
C ILE A 189 -9.37 -17.78 -6.41
N THR A 190 -8.16 -17.46 -6.89
CA THR A 190 -7.95 -16.92 -8.24
C THR A 190 -6.82 -17.62 -8.97
N PHE A 191 -7.13 -18.12 -10.17
CA PHE A 191 -6.16 -18.54 -11.17
C PHE A 191 -6.08 -17.53 -12.32
N SER A 192 -4.92 -17.39 -12.94
CA SER A 192 -4.80 -16.57 -14.15
C SER A 192 -3.80 -17.13 -15.14
N PHE A 193 -4.09 -16.92 -16.42
CA PHE A 193 -3.45 -17.63 -17.52
C PHE A 193 -2.99 -16.66 -18.62
N ASN A 194 -1.86 -16.98 -19.26
CA ASN A 194 -1.33 -16.26 -20.42
C ASN A 194 -1.61 -16.94 -21.76
N VAL A 195 -2.52 -17.91 -21.79
CA VAL A 195 -2.93 -18.65 -23.01
C VAL A 195 -4.27 -18.16 -23.57
N LYS A 196 -4.62 -18.57 -24.80
CA LYS A 196 -5.97 -18.35 -25.38
C LYS A 196 -7.01 -19.22 -24.64
N LYS A 197 -8.29 -18.82 -24.66
CA LYS A 197 -9.38 -19.59 -24.01
C LYS A 197 -9.43 -21.05 -24.45
N SER A 198 -9.18 -21.32 -25.73
CA SER A 198 -9.15 -22.69 -26.30
C SER A 198 -7.99 -23.56 -25.81
N LYS A 199 -6.99 -22.98 -25.14
CA LYS A 199 -5.83 -23.69 -24.57
C LYS A 199 -5.83 -23.65 -23.04
N LEU A 200 -6.96 -23.32 -22.41
CA LEU A 200 -7.05 -23.37 -20.95
C LEU A 200 -6.96 -24.82 -20.47
N PRO A 201 -6.23 -25.08 -19.37
CA PRO A 201 -6.07 -26.42 -18.84
C PRO A 201 -7.39 -26.93 -18.27
N SER A 202 -7.89 -28.05 -18.79
CA SER A 202 -9.14 -28.71 -18.36
C SER A 202 -9.10 -29.19 -16.91
N SER A 203 -7.90 -29.36 -16.35
CA SER A 203 -7.69 -29.69 -14.94
C SER A 203 -8.10 -28.58 -13.97
N ILE A 204 -8.12 -27.33 -14.45
CA ILE A 204 -8.47 -26.15 -13.65
C ILE A 204 -9.80 -25.55 -14.11
N VAL A 205 -10.01 -25.42 -15.43
CA VAL A 205 -11.20 -24.77 -16.00
C VAL A 205 -11.77 -25.61 -17.13
N ARG A 206 -13.08 -25.89 -17.07
CA ARG A 206 -13.84 -26.48 -18.17
C ARG A 206 -14.96 -25.53 -18.61
N PHE A 207 -15.58 -25.84 -19.74
CA PHE A 207 -16.73 -25.09 -20.25
C PHE A 207 -17.95 -26.00 -20.30
N ASP A 208 -19.03 -25.56 -19.66
CA ASP A 208 -20.34 -26.17 -19.81
C ASP A 208 -21.01 -25.56 -21.04
N LEU A 209 -21.02 -26.33 -22.14
CA LEU A 209 -21.60 -25.90 -23.42
C LEU A 209 -23.11 -25.68 -23.35
N LYS A 210 -23.82 -26.34 -22.42
CA LYS A 210 -25.27 -26.18 -22.27
C LYS A 210 -25.63 -24.88 -21.56
N LYS A 211 -24.79 -24.46 -20.60
CA LYS A 211 -25.01 -23.26 -19.77
C LYS A 211 -24.20 -22.04 -20.22
N ASP A 212 -23.41 -22.18 -21.30
CA ASP A 212 -22.47 -21.18 -21.81
C ASP A 212 -21.63 -20.51 -20.69
N ARG A 213 -21.10 -21.32 -19.77
CA ARG A 213 -20.33 -20.83 -18.62
C ARG A 213 -19.09 -21.67 -18.35
N ALA A 214 -18.08 -21.03 -17.77
CA ALA A 214 -16.95 -21.75 -17.22
C ALA A 214 -17.36 -22.47 -15.93
N ILE A 215 -16.84 -23.68 -15.76
CA ILE A 215 -16.98 -24.52 -14.56
C ILE A 215 -15.58 -24.95 -14.10
N VAL A 216 -15.50 -25.46 -12.87
CA VAL A 216 -14.24 -25.90 -12.28
C VAL A 216 -13.79 -27.24 -12.90
N GLY A 217 -12.49 -27.36 -13.17
CA GLY A 217 -11.87 -28.61 -13.64
C GLY A 217 -11.86 -29.71 -12.57
N TYR A 218 -11.71 -30.97 -12.99
CA TYR A 218 -11.86 -32.11 -12.09
C TYR A 218 -10.80 -32.13 -10.98
N GLU A 219 -9.53 -31.97 -11.34
CA GLU A 219 -8.40 -31.98 -10.40
C GLU A 219 -8.51 -30.85 -9.38
N LEU A 220 -8.92 -29.65 -9.82
CA LEU A 220 -9.17 -28.54 -8.92
C LEU A 220 -10.34 -28.81 -7.97
N SER A 221 -11.47 -29.34 -8.48
CA SER A 221 -12.62 -29.71 -7.65
C SER A 221 -12.22 -30.73 -6.59
N LYS A 222 -11.51 -31.78 -7.01
CA LYS A 222 -11.01 -32.84 -6.14
C LYS A 222 -10.15 -32.31 -5.00
N ILE A 223 -9.16 -31.45 -5.27
CA ILE A 223 -8.30 -30.87 -4.23
C ILE A 223 -9.13 -30.07 -3.21
N ILE A 224 -10.11 -29.28 -3.66
CA ILE A 224 -10.95 -28.46 -2.79
C ILE A 224 -11.87 -29.33 -1.93
N GLU A 225 -12.51 -30.34 -2.53
CA GLU A 225 -13.42 -31.27 -1.85
C GLU A 225 -12.68 -32.15 -0.83
N GLU A 226 -11.52 -32.72 -1.18
CA GLU A 226 -10.67 -33.48 -0.27
C GLU A 226 -10.11 -32.63 0.87
N SER A 227 -10.02 -31.31 0.67
CA SER A 227 -9.68 -30.34 1.72
C SER A 227 -10.87 -29.96 2.61
N GLY A 228 -12.04 -30.57 2.40
CA GLY A 228 -13.25 -30.36 3.20
C GLY A 228 -13.95 -29.03 2.91
N PHE A 229 -13.89 -28.54 1.67
CA PHE A 229 -14.57 -27.32 1.24
C PHE A 229 -15.49 -27.59 0.05
N VAL A 230 -16.48 -26.71 -0.15
CA VAL A 230 -17.45 -26.81 -1.25
C VAL A 230 -17.37 -25.55 -2.11
N ILE A 231 -17.37 -25.74 -3.43
CA ILE A 231 -17.28 -24.64 -4.39
C ILE A 231 -18.64 -23.94 -4.55
N ASN A 232 -18.61 -22.60 -4.62
CA ASN A 232 -19.77 -21.80 -4.94
C ASN A 232 -19.93 -21.61 -6.46
N GLU A 233 -20.61 -22.57 -7.09
CA GLU A 233 -20.85 -22.61 -8.54
C GLU A 233 -21.41 -21.31 -9.15
N GLU A 234 -22.25 -20.57 -8.41
CA GLU A 234 -22.84 -19.30 -8.88
C GLU A 234 -21.84 -18.14 -8.93
N LYS A 235 -20.75 -18.27 -8.18
CA LYS A 235 -19.67 -17.27 -8.10
C LYS A 235 -18.43 -17.66 -8.89
N VAL A 236 -18.42 -18.82 -9.54
CA VAL A 236 -17.37 -19.21 -10.48
C VAL A 236 -17.42 -18.28 -11.70
N ARG A 237 -16.30 -17.63 -12.03
CA ARG A 237 -16.23 -16.64 -13.11
C ARG A 237 -14.93 -16.74 -13.89
N LEU A 238 -15.04 -16.71 -15.23
CA LEU A 238 -13.90 -16.60 -16.14
C LEU A 238 -14.00 -15.31 -16.96
N ALA A 239 -13.00 -14.44 -16.83
CA ALA A 239 -12.93 -13.18 -17.57
C ALA A 239 -11.70 -13.13 -18.49
N GLY A 240 -11.93 -12.89 -19.78
CA GLY A 240 -10.85 -12.67 -20.76
C GLY A 240 -10.31 -11.24 -20.75
N LYS A 241 -9.17 -10.99 -21.39
CA LYS A 241 -8.49 -9.67 -21.44
C LYS A 241 -9.34 -8.49 -21.95
N ASN A 242 -10.32 -8.78 -22.82
CA ASN A 242 -11.24 -7.78 -23.39
C ASN A 242 -12.47 -7.53 -22.51
N GLN A 243 -12.70 -8.38 -21.51
CA GLN A 243 -13.72 -8.24 -20.50
C GLN A 243 -13.10 -7.62 -19.25
N ARG A 244 -13.93 -7.10 -18.35
CA ARG A 244 -13.44 -6.61 -17.06
C ARG A 244 -12.96 -7.78 -16.21
N GLN A 245 -11.66 -7.84 -15.92
CA GLN A 245 -11.06 -8.84 -15.05
C GLN A 245 -10.96 -8.28 -13.64
N GLU A 246 -11.43 -9.02 -12.65
CA GLU A 246 -11.40 -8.61 -11.24
C GLU A 246 -10.77 -9.69 -10.35
N VAL A 247 -10.04 -9.24 -9.33
CA VAL A 247 -9.52 -10.09 -8.26
C VAL A 247 -9.81 -9.38 -6.95
N THR A 248 -10.54 -10.02 -6.03
CA THR A 248 -10.96 -9.41 -4.75
C THR A 248 -11.63 -8.03 -4.91
N GLY A 249 -12.38 -7.84 -6.00
CA GLY A 249 -13.06 -6.58 -6.33
C GLY A 249 -12.17 -5.47 -6.91
N ILE A 250 -10.90 -5.74 -7.20
CA ILE A 250 -9.98 -4.82 -7.89
C ILE A 250 -9.86 -5.24 -9.35
N THR A 251 -9.98 -4.29 -10.27
CA THR A 251 -9.78 -4.53 -11.70
C THR A 251 -8.29 -4.69 -12.03
N VAL A 252 -7.92 -5.72 -12.80
CA VAL A 252 -6.51 -6.12 -13.03
C VAL A 252 -6.07 -6.13 -14.50
N ASN A 253 -6.92 -5.73 -15.45
CA ASN A 253 -6.60 -5.82 -16.89
C ASN A 253 -5.25 -5.22 -17.31
N LYS A 254 -4.86 -4.07 -16.75
CA LYS A 254 -3.59 -3.37 -17.08
C LYS A 254 -2.80 -2.94 -15.84
N LYS A 255 -3.51 -2.42 -14.84
CA LYS A 255 -2.99 -2.03 -13.53
C LYS A 255 -4.10 -2.20 -12.48
N PRO A 256 -3.78 -2.29 -11.18
CA PRO A 256 -4.79 -2.28 -10.14
C PRO A 256 -5.67 -1.04 -10.27
N ASN A 257 -6.97 -1.26 -10.35
CA ASN A 257 -7.91 -0.17 -10.56
C ASN A 257 -9.24 -0.40 -9.85
N VAL A 258 -9.87 0.70 -9.47
CA VAL A 258 -11.26 0.73 -8.98
C VAL A 258 -12.22 0.92 -10.17
N SER A 259 -13.50 0.59 -9.97
CA SER A 259 -14.50 0.78 -11.02
C SER A 259 -14.70 2.27 -11.34
N ARG A 260 -14.96 2.59 -12.63
CA ARG A 260 -15.32 3.96 -13.04
C ARG A 260 -16.56 4.47 -12.31
N LYS A 261 -17.54 3.57 -12.05
CA LYS A 261 -18.74 3.87 -11.26
C LYS A 261 -18.38 4.33 -9.84
N PHE A 262 -17.44 3.65 -9.17
CA PHE A 262 -17.00 4.01 -7.83
C PHE A 262 -16.30 5.37 -7.79
N ILE A 263 -15.43 5.66 -8.76
CA ILE A 263 -14.78 6.98 -8.90
C ILE A 263 -15.82 8.08 -9.11
N ARG A 264 -16.73 7.92 -10.08
CA ARG A 264 -17.78 8.91 -10.40
C ARG A 264 -18.68 9.20 -9.20
N GLN A 265 -19.12 8.16 -8.50
CA GLN A 265 -19.93 8.33 -7.30
C GLN A 265 -19.16 9.09 -6.21
N THR A 266 -17.88 8.76 -5.98
CA THR A 266 -17.05 9.48 -4.99
C THR A 266 -16.87 10.95 -5.37
N ALA A 267 -16.64 11.24 -6.64
CA ALA A 267 -16.55 12.61 -7.15
C ALA A 267 -17.87 13.37 -6.98
N SER A 268 -19.00 12.72 -7.24
CA SER A 268 -20.34 13.29 -7.04
C SER A 268 -20.64 13.58 -5.57
N MET A 269 -20.24 12.70 -4.66
CA MET A 269 -20.39 12.91 -3.21
C MET A 269 -19.58 14.12 -2.74
N LEU A 270 -18.32 14.24 -3.18
CA LEU A 270 -17.47 15.40 -2.87
C LEU A 270 -18.06 16.71 -3.41
N TYR A 271 -18.63 16.67 -4.62
CA TYR A 271 -19.30 17.84 -5.19
C TYR A 271 -20.55 18.24 -4.40
N ALA A 272 -21.40 17.27 -4.04
CA ALA A 272 -22.59 17.52 -3.23
C ALA A 272 -22.23 18.13 -1.87
N TRP A 273 -21.21 17.59 -1.21
CA TRP A 273 -20.69 18.14 0.04
C TRP A 273 -20.24 19.60 -0.13
N LYS A 274 -19.39 19.89 -1.12
CA LYS A 274 -18.89 21.26 -1.32
C LYS A 274 -20.02 22.24 -1.64
N LYS A 275 -21.05 21.81 -2.39
CA LYS A 275 -22.15 22.68 -2.82
C LYS A 275 -23.23 22.89 -1.77
N PHE A 276 -23.59 21.85 -1.00
CA PHE A 276 -24.77 21.86 -0.13
C PHE A 276 -24.43 21.66 1.37
N GLY A 277 -23.16 21.44 1.71
CA GLY A 277 -22.75 21.07 3.05
C GLY A 277 -22.85 19.57 3.33
N ALA A 278 -22.21 19.12 4.41
CA ALA A 278 -22.12 17.70 4.76
C ALA A 278 -23.48 17.11 5.18
N GLU A 279 -24.31 17.88 5.87
CA GLU A 279 -25.62 17.44 6.37
C GLU A 279 -26.58 17.14 5.22
N GLN A 280 -26.77 18.07 4.29
CA GLN A 280 -27.64 17.85 3.13
C GLN A 280 -27.10 16.72 2.24
N ALA A 281 -25.79 16.68 2.01
CA ALA A 281 -25.18 15.61 1.22
C ALA A 281 -25.34 14.22 1.87
N GLU A 282 -25.38 14.15 3.21
CA GLU A 282 -25.68 12.92 3.94
C GLU A 282 -27.12 12.46 3.72
N HIS A 283 -28.08 13.37 3.80
CA HIS A 283 -29.49 13.09 3.52
C HIS A 283 -29.65 12.50 2.11
N ASP A 284 -29.16 13.21 1.09
CA ASP A 284 -29.22 12.77 -0.31
C ASP A 284 -28.52 11.42 -0.54
N TYR A 285 -27.42 11.17 0.18
CA TYR A 285 -26.69 9.92 0.09
C TYR A 285 -27.48 8.74 0.66
N LEU A 286 -28.10 8.94 1.83
CA LEU A 286 -28.90 7.92 2.49
C LEU A 286 -30.10 7.55 1.62
N ASP A 287 -30.83 8.54 1.10
CA ASP A 287 -31.98 8.34 0.23
C ASP A 287 -31.61 7.59 -1.06
N LYS A 288 -30.54 8.02 -1.72
CA LYS A 288 -30.20 7.52 -3.06
C LYS A 288 -29.46 6.18 -3.05
N TYR A 289 -28.59 5.96 -2.08
CA TYR A 289 -27.66 4.82 -2.09
C TYR A 289 -27.86 3.85 -0.94
N ARG A 290 -28.67 4.21 0.06
CA ARG A 290 -28.89 3.39 1.24
C ARG A 290 -30.38 3.30 1.56
N VAL A 291 -31.09 2.56 0.72
CA VAL A 291 -32.53 2.25 0.85
C VAL A 291 -32.89 1.66 2.24
N LYS A 292 -31.92 1.12 2.99
CA LYS A 292 -32.07 0.66 4.39
C LYS A 292 -31.47 1.69 5.37
N LYS A 293 -32.18 1.96 6.47
CA LYS A 293 -31.73 2.85 7.57
C LYS A 293 -30.33 2.48 8.10
N LEU A 294 -29.66 3.46 8.71
CA LEU A 294 -28.45 3.22 9.52
C LEU A 294 -28.71 2.06 10.50
N THR A 295 -27.69 1.24 10.77
CA THR A 295 -27.84 0.22 11.83
C THR A 295 -28.05 0.91 13.18
N ASN A 296 -28.65 0.26 14.18
CA ASN A 296 -28.89 0.87 15.49
C ASN A 296 -27.60 1.48 16.08
N TRP A 297 -26.50 0.72 16.05
CA TRP A 297 -25.19 1.21 16.48
C TRP A 297 -24.70 2.44 15.70
N GLN A 298 -24.91 2.49 14.39
CA GLN A 298 -24.54 3.67 13.60
C GLN A 298 -25.42 4.86 13.95
N SER A 299 -26.73 4.64 14.11
CA SER A 299 -27.69 5.68 14.48
C SER A 299 -27.34 6.28 15.83
N GLU A 300 -26.95 5.45 16.81
CA GLU A 300 -26.48 5.89 18.12
C GLU A 300 -25.13 6.62 18.03
N LYS A 301 -24.14 6.05 17.31
CA LYS A 301 -22.80 6.62 17.18
C LYS A 301 -22.78 8.00 16.53
N PHE A 302 -23.71 8.27 15.62
CA PHE A 302 -23.82 9.53 14.90
C PHE A 302 -25.01 10.37 15.37
N LYS A 303 -25.63 10.01 16.50
CA LYS A 303 -26.75 10.75 17.07
C LYS A 303 -26.30 12.18 17.41
N GLY A 304 -26.96 13.18 16.83
CA GLY A 304 -26.64 14.59 17.03
C GLY A 304 -25.43 15.11 16.22
N ALA A 305 -24.72 14.26 15.48
CA ALA A 305 -23.54 14.62 14.69
C ALA A 305 -23.85 14.56 13.19
N LYS A 306 -24.74 15.43 12.72
CA LYS A 306 -25.23 15.42 11.34
C LYS A 306 -24.07 15.62 10.34
N GLY A 307 -24.07 14.84 9.26
CA GLY A 307 -23.03 14.87 8.22
C GLY A 307 -21.76 14.08 8.55
N GLU A 308 -21.47 13.76 9.82
CA GLU A 308 -20.24 13.06 10.19
C GLU A 308 -20.13 11.66 9.59
N PHE A 309 -21.26 10.94 9.48
CA PHE A 309 -21.27 9.61 8.91
C PHE A 309 -20.88 9.68 7.43
N PHE A 310 -21.50 10.60 6.68
CA PHE A 310 -21.19 10.85 5.29
C PHE A 310 -19.72 11.25 5.08
N ILE A 311 -19.17 12.14 5.93
CA ILE A 311 -17.75 12.52 5.89
C ILE A 311 -16.86 11.28 6.03
N LYS A 312 -17.14 10.41 7.01
CA LYS A 312 -16.37 9.17 7.22
C LYS A 312 -16.48 8.23 6.02
N VAL A 313 -17.66 8.12 5.40
CA VAL A 313 -17.86 7.34 4.17
C VAL A 313 -17.01 7.91 3.02
N VAL A 314 -17.09 9.22 2.74
CA VAL A 314 -16.33 9.86 1.66
C VAL A 314 -14.82 9.71 1.88
N LYS A 315 -14.32 9.97 3.10
CA LYS A 315 -12.91 9.75 3.47
C LYS A 315 -12.47 8.32 3.20
N GLY A 316 -13.26 7.34 3.65
CA GLY A 316 -12.99 5.92 3.40
C GLY A 316 -12.92 5.57 1.92
N ARG A 317 -13.79 6.16 1.09
CA ARG A 317 -13.77 5.96 -0.37
C ARG A 317 -12.53 6.55 -1.02
N VAL A 318 -12.11 7.76 -0.65
CA VAL A 318 -10.88 8.39 -1.18
C VAL A 318 -9.65 7.58 -0.77
N ASN A 319 -9.58 7.13 0.49
CA ASN A 319 -8.50 6.28 0.99
C ASN A 319 -8.45 4.92 0.28
N TYR A 320 -9.61 4.32 -0.03
CA TYR A 320 -9.66 3.09 -0.82
C TYR A 320 -9.09 3.30 -2.24
N ILE A 321 -9.41 4.43 -2.88
CA ILE A 321 -8.85 4.79 -4.20
C ILE A 321 -7.33 4.96 -4.10
N GLN A 322 -6.82 5.62 -3.06
CA GLN A 322 -5.39 5.74 -2.78
C GLN A 322 -4.71 4.37 -2.66
N MET A 323 -5.30 3.47 -1.86
CA MET A 323 -4.75 2.14 -1.61
C MET A 323 -4.63 1.33 -2.91
N VAL A 324 -5.64 1.42 -3.78
CA VAL A 324 -5.68 0.64 -5.03
C VAL A 324 -4.83 1.27 -6.13
N ARG A 325 -4.93 2.58 -6.35
CA ARG A 325 -4.29 3.26 -7.50
C ARG A 325 -2.93 3.88 -7.18
N GLY A 326 -2.60 4.08 -5.91
CA GLY A 326 -1.38 4.73 -5.44
C GLY A 326 -1.58 6.22 -5.14
N ARG A 327 -0.67 6.78 -4.31
CA ARG A 327 -0.67 8.20 -3.90
C ARG A 327 -0.37 9.17 -5.05
N ASP A 328 0.39 8.70 -6.05
CA ASP A 328 0.82 9.52 -7.18
C ASP A 328 -0.19 9.53 -8.33
N ASP A 329 -1.29 8.76 -8.22
CA ASP A 329 -2.28 8.66 -9.29
C ASP A 329 -3.10 9.97 -9.45
N LYS A 330 -3.10 10.53 -10.66
CA LYS A 330 -3.80 11.79 -10.99
C LYS A 330 -5.27 11.82 -10.56
N ILE A 331 -5.99 10.70 -10.66
CA ILE A 331 -7.41 10.64 -10.26
C ILE A 331 -7.55 10.70 -8.74
N TYR A 332 -6.72 9.93 -8.02
CA TYR A 332 -6.69 9.99 -6.56
C TYR A 332 -6.37 11.41 -6.09
N ARG A 333 -5.29 12.00 -6.60
CA ARG A 333 -4.84 13.35 -6.21
C ARG A 333 -5.93 14.40 -6.44
N LYS A 334 -6.61 14.37 -7.58
CA LYS A 334 -7.78 15.25 -7.86
C LYS A 334 -8.91 15.07 -6.83
N LEU A 335 -9.22 13.84 -6.42
CA LEU A 335 -10.25 13.58 -5.42
C LEU A 335 -9.80 13.95 -3.99
N ALA A 336 -8.52 13.76 -3.68
CA ALA A 336 -7.92 14.14 -2.41
C ALA A 336 -7.93 15.67 -2.24
N PHE A 337 -7.57 16.43 -3.27
CA PHE A 337 -7.72 17.88 -3.28
C PHE A 337 -9.16 18.30 -2.96
N LYS A 338 -10.15 17.76 -3.72
CA LYS A 338 -11.57 18.05 -3.50
C LYS A 338 -12.04 17.70 -2.08
N LEU A 339 -11.51 16.63 -1.48
CA LEU A 339 -11.80 16.26 -0.10
C LEU A 339 -11.23 17.29 0.87
N THR A 340 -9.97 17.71 0.71
CA THR A 340 -9.36 18.71 1.58
C THR A 340 -10.03 20.08 1.47
N ASP A 341 -10.46 20.46 0.26
CA ASP A 341 -11.23 21.67 0.00
C ASP A 341 -12.64 21.61 0.64
N ALA A 342 -13.34 20.48 0.53
CA ALA A 342 -14.63 20.27 1.21
C ALA A 342 -14.51 20.27 2.75
N LEU A 343 -13.33 19.96 3.30
CA LEU A 343 -13.01 20.05 4.73
C LEU A 343 -12.63 21.47 5.18
N GLY A 344 -12.56 22.45 4.28
CA GLY A 344 -12.15 23.82 4.59
C GLY A 344 -10.64 24.00 4.77
N LYS A 345 -9.83 23.00 4.42
CA LYS A 345 -8.36 23.04 4.51
C LYS A 345 -7.74 22.59 3.18
N PRO A 346 -7.95 23.33 2.07
CA PRO A 346 -7.50 22.91 0.74
C PRO A 346 -6.00 22.65 0.74
N ASN A 347 -5.61 21.44 0.35
CA ASN A 347 -4.20 21.06 0.24
C ASN A 347 -3.79 21.10 -1.24
N ILE A 348 -3.19 22.22 -1.65
CA ILE A 348 -2.73 22.45 -3.01
C ILE A 348 -1.66 21.45 -3.46
N HIS A 349 -0.94 20.78 -2.57
CA HIS A 349 0.06 19.78 -2.97
C HIS A 349 -0.55 18.68 -3.82
N PHE A 350 -1.85 18.36 -3.67
CA PHE A 350 -2.53 17.38 -4.52
C PHE A 350 -2.74 17.85 -5.97
N THR A 351 -2.72 19.15 -6.26
CA THR A 351 -2.86 19.65 -7.64
C THR A 351 -1.53 19.71 -8.39
N LYS A 352 -0.42 19.60 -7.67
CA LYS A 352 0.94 19.77 -8.18
C LYS A 352 1.47 18.50 -8.84
N SER A 353 2.38 18.62 -9.79
CA SER A 353 3.14 17.49 -10.33
C SER A 353 4.16 16.98 -9.32
N ARG A 354 4.84 15.87 -9.63
CA ARG A 354 5.95 15.38 -8.79
C ARG A 354 7.11 16.37 -8.85
N GLU A 355 7.35 16.91 -10.04
CA GLU A 355 8.41 17.85 -10.35
C GLU A 355 8.20 19.17 -9.62
N GLU A 356 6.97 19.68 -9.57
CA GLU A 356 6.63 20.84 -8.73
C GLU A 356 6.80 20.57 -7.23
N LEU A 357 6.63 19.33 -6.77
CA LEU A 357 6.73 18.98 -5.36
C LEU A 357 8.18 18.79 -4.87
N ALA A 358 9.02 18.17 -5.69
CA ALA A 358 10.35 17.72 -5.31
C ALA A 358 11.50 18.56 -5.89
N THR A 359 11.19 19.56 -6.73
CA THR A 359 12.15 20.54 -7.25
C THR A 359 11.90 21.91 -6.62
N TYR A 360 12.98 22.61 -6.31
CA TYR A 360 13.03 23.83 -5.52
C TYR A 360 13.73 24.93 -6.30
N VAL A 361 13.28 26.16 -6.09
CA VAL A 361 14.00 27.38 -6.45
C VAL A 361 14.95 27.70 -5.30
N ILE A 362 16.19 28.00 -5.63
CA ILE A 362 17.21 28.46 -4.70
C ILE A 362 17.60 29.88 -5.09
N GLU A 363 17.51 30.81 -4.15
CA GLU A 363 18.01 32.18 -4.32
C GLU A 363 19.10 32.46 -3.29
N TRP A 364 20.22 32.98 -3.76
CA TRP A 364 21.35 33.40 -2.95
C TRP A 364 21.96 34.68 -3.51
N MET A 365 21.89 35.77 -2.75
CA MET A 365 22.32 37.10 -3.21
C MET A 365 21.65 37.47 -4.55
N GLU A 366 22.41 37.69 -5.61
CA GLU A 366 21.90 37.95 -6.97
C GLU A 366 21.80 36.68 -7.83
N ALA A 367 22.20 35.52 -7.29
CA ALA A 367 22.15 34.24 -7.98
C ALA A 367 20.82 33.52 -7.74
N GLN A 368 20.36 32.83 -8.78
CA GLN A 368 19.19 31.97 -8.73
C GLN A 368 19.51 30.66 -9.43
N GLY A 369 19.11 29.55 -8.82
CA GLY A 369 19.26 28.23 -9.41
C GLY A 369 18.16 27.27 -9.01
N THR A 370 18.34 26.02 -9.41
CA THR A 370 17.44 24.92 -9.12
C THR A 370 18.07 24.00 -8.08
N GLY A 371 17.26 23.45 -7.17
CA GLY A 371 17.65 22.30 -6.37
C GLY A 371 16.56 21.23 -6.37
N PHE A 372 16.86 20.04 -5.86
CA PHE A 372 15.87 18.96 -5.77
C PHE A 372 16.09 18.07 -4.56
N LEU A 373 15.00 17.55 -4.00
CA LEU A 373 15.04 16.68 -2.84
C LEU A 373 15.37 15.24 -3.26
N LEU A 374 16.51 14.73 -2.80
CA LEU A 374 17.04 13.40 -3.11
C LEU A 374 16.97 12.46 -1.90
N ASP A 375 16.54 11.22 -2.12
CA ASP A 375 16.25 10.25 -1.06
C ASP A 375 17.51 9.88 -0.28
N GLY A 376 17.44 10.02 1.04
CA GLY A 376 18.56 9.77 1.96
C GLY A 376 19.72 10.78 1.87
N VAL A 377 19.59 11.88 1.12
CA VAL A 377 20.66 12.87 0.92
C VAL A 377 20.28 14.26 1.41
N GLY A 378 19.22 14.86 0.86
CA GLY A 378 18.85 16.25 1.14
C GLY A 378 18.46 17.01 -0.13
N ILE A 379 18.53 18.34 -0.09
CA ILE A 379 18.32 19.17 -1.29
C ILE A 379 19.65 19.31 -2.02
N VAL A 380 19.75 18.73 -3.20
CA VAL A 380 20.95 18.77 -4.05
C VAL A 380 20.86 19.94 -5.03
N THR A 381 21.97 20.63 -5.23
CA THR A 381 22.14 21.70 -6.24
C THR A 381 23.62 21.80 -6.65
N ASN A 382 23.96 22.74 -7.53
CA ASN A 382 25.37 23.06 -7.83
C ASN A 382 25.98 23.96 -6.75
N GLU A 383 27.30 23.86 -6.54
CA GLU A 383 28.00 24.73 -5.59
C GLU A 383 27.95 26.19 -6.03
N HIS A 384 28.10 26.48 -7.33
CA HIS A 384 28.09 27.85 -7.82
C HIS A 384 26.76 28.59 -7.57
N VAL A 385 25.64 27.87 -7.47
CA VAL A 385 24.32 28.45 -7.15
C VAL A 385 24.28 29.01 -5.73
N ILE A 386 25.06 28.42 -4.83
CA ILE A 386 25.12 28.76 -3.41
C ILE A 386 26.51 29.22 -2.97
N SER A 387 27.33 29.72 -3.91
CA SER A 387 28.75 29.94 -3.63
C SER A 387 28.96 30.96 -2.51
N GLY A 388 29.87 30.64 -1.60
CA GLY A 388 30.14 31.45 -0.40
C GLY A 388 29.17 31.23 0.77
N ILE A 389 28.21 30.30 0.65
CA ILE A 389 27.41 29.87 1.81
C ILE A 389 28.28 29.11 2.81
N THR A 390 28.05 29.40 4.09
CA THR A 390 28.71 28.83 5.26
C THR A 390 27.69 28.53 6.35
N SER A 391 28.11 27.87 7.43
CA SER A 391 27.29 27.67 8.64
C SER A 391 26.77 28.97 9.25
N ASP A 392 27.44 30.10 8.98
CA ASP A 392 27.15 31.37 9.66
C ASP A 392 26.23 32.28 8.84
N ASN A 393 26.14 32.06 7.51
CA ASN A 393 25.36 32.92 6.60
C ASN A 393 24.26 32.18 5.82
N TYR A 394 24.09 30.87 5.99
CA TYR A 394 23.05 30.09 5.27
C TYR A 394 21.63 30.64 5.47
N ALA A 395 21.39 31.35 6.58
CA ALA A 395 20.12 32.00 6.87
C ALA A 395 19.72 33.06 5.82
N MET A 396 20.64 33.47 4.95
CA MET A 396 20.33 34.37 3.82
C MET A 396 19.92 33.60 2.54
N CYS A 397 20.21 32.30 2.44
CA CYS A 397 19.76 31.44 1.35
C CYS A 397 18.26 31.18 1.42
N ASN A 398 17.53 31.43 0.34
CA ASN A 398 16.12 31.06 0.25
C ASN A 398 15.96 29.77 -0.55
N VAL A 399 15.19 28.83 0.00
CA VAL A 399 14.80 27.61 -0.70
C VAL A 399 13.28 27.46 -0.62
N TYR A 400 12.62 27.30 -1.76
CA TYR A 400 11.15 27.20 -1.79
C TYR A 400 10.67 26.48 -3.04
N ARG A 401 9.42 26.01 -3.02
CA ARG A 401 8.76 25.47 -4.21
C ARG A 401 8.15 26.61 -5.01
N CYS A 402 8.03 26.47 -6.33
CA CYS A 402 7.52 27.52 -7.22
C CYS A 402 6.12 28.07 -6.88
N TYR A 403 5.34 27.40 -6.04
CA TYR A 403 4.00 27.83 -5.60
C TYR A 403 3.94 28.18 -4.10
N GLU A 404 5.11 28.29 -3.45
CA GLU A 404 5.27 28.64 -2.03
C GLU A 404 6.28 29.79 -1.89
N GLU A 405 6.25 30.75 -2.82
CA GLU A 405 7.14 31.94 -2.82
C GLU A 405 7.03 32.76 -1.53
N ASP A 406 5.86 32.72 -0.88
CA ASP A 406 5.57 33.33 0.42
C ASP A 406 6.14 32.55 1.62
N LYS A 407 6.67 31.34 1.39
CA LYS A 407 7.18 30.44 2.44
C LYS A 407 8.63 30.05 2.20
N LYS A 408 9.48 31.04 1.90
CA LYS A 408 10.93 30.84 1.73
C LYS A 408 11.54 30.22 2.99
N GLN A 409 12.24 29.10 2.81
CA GLN A 409 12.89 28.36 3.88
C GLN A 409 14.39 28.62 3.91
N LYS A 410 14.97 28.47 5.11
CA LYS A 410 16.41 28.58 5.35
C LYS A 410 16.95 27.18 5.61
N CYS A 411 17.74 26.68 4.68
CA CYS A 411 18.25 25.32 4.70
C CYS A 411 19.75 25.35 5.07
N PRO A 412 20.15 24.79 6.22
CA PRO A 412 21.56 24.66 6.58
C PRO A 412 22.38 23.95 5.51
N LEU A 413 23.64 24.35 5.35
CA LEU A 413 24.57 23.65 4.47
C LEU A 413 24.99 22.31 5.10
N ILE A 414 24.83 21.21 4.37
CA ILE A 414 25.37 19.89 4.74
C ILE A 414 26.74 19.69 4.11
N PHE A 415 26.85 20.00 2.82
CA PHE A 415 28.02 19.71 2.00
C PHE A 415 28.10 20.71 0.86
N ALA A 416 29.30 21.20 0.55
CA ALA A 416 29.59 21.92 -0.68
C ALA A 416 31.02 21.59 -1.09
N ASP A 417 31.21 21.27 -2.36
CA ASP A 417 32.52 21.04 -2.93
C ASP A 417 32.60 21.74 -4.29
N LYS A 418 33.43 22.79 -4.31
CA LYS A 418 33.70 23.63 -5.47
C LYS A 418 34.44 22.88 -6.57
N ALA A 419 35.23 21.85 -6.23
CA ALA A 419 35.99 21.09 -7.21
C ALA A 419 35.08 20.20 -8.07
N ILE A 420 33.95 19.76 -7.54
CA ILE A 420 32.95 18.95 -8.27
C ILE A 420 31.68 19.73 -8.64
N ASP A 421 31.61 21.01 -8.26
CA ASP A 421 30.45 21.91 -8.42
C ASP A 421 29.14 21.32 -7.87
N LEU A 422 29.17 20.69 -6.70
CA LEU A 422 27.99 20.10 -6.06
C LEU A 422 27.83 20.56 -4.62
N ALA A 423 26.58 20.74 -4.22
CA ALA A 423 26.22 21.04 -2.86
C ALA A 423 24.93 20.34 -2.40
N VAL A 424 24.82 20.17 -1.10
CA VAL A 424 23.68 19.58 -0.40
C VAL A 424 23.27 20.49 0.75
N LEU A 425 21.99 20.85 0.78
CA LEU A 425 21.36 21.58 1.87
C LEU A 425 20.45 20.65 2.67
N ASP A 426 20.39 20.86 3.99
CA ASP A 426 19.48 20.17 4.87
C ASP A 426 18.05 20.65 4.58
N PRO A 427 17.14 19.75 4.18
CA PRO A 427 15.75 20.10 3.91
C PRO A 427 15.01 20.71 5.12
N THR A 428 15.58 20.69 6.33
CA THR A 428 14.94 21.00 7.62
C THR A 428 13.67 20.17 7.85
N SER A 429 13.07 20.23 9.05
CA SER A 429 11.87 19.44 9.40
C SER A 429 10.61 19.78 8.56
N TYR A 430 10.69 20.73 7.62
CA TYR A 430 9.59 21.27 6.84
C TYR A 430 9.26 20.49 5.55
N LEU A 431 10.03 19.45 5.19
CA LEU A 431 9.85 18.71 3.93
C LEU A 431 9.31 17.27 4.08
N SER A 432 8.71 16.93 5.23
CA SER A 432 8.25 15.56 5.56
C SER A 432 7.17 14.99 4.62
N ASP A 433 6.48 15.84 3.87
CA ASP A 433 5.26 15.46 3.14
C ASP A 433 5.50 15.16 1.65
N VAL A 434 6.73 15.33 1.18
CA VAL A 434 7.11 15.08 -0.21
C VAL A 434 7.93 13.80 -0.34
N LYS A 435 7.60 13.02 -1.37
CA LYS A 435 8.38 11.85 -1.74
C LYS A 435 9.62 12.32 -2.52
N PRO A 436 10.83 12.09 -2.01
CA PRO A 436 12.06 12.50 -2.69
C PRO A 436 12.23 11.78 -4.04
N TYR A 437 13.11 12.33 -4.87
CA TYR A 437 13.63 11.60 -6.01
C TYR A 437 14.50 10.43 -5.56
N LYS A 438 14.43 9.32 -6.30
CA LYS A 438 15.31 8.18 -6.06
C LYS A 438 16.63 8.40 -6.78
N ILE A 439 17.71 7.88 -6.20
CA ILE A 439 19.01 7.78 -6.88
C ILE A 439 18.93 6.67 -7.94
N GLY A 440 19.34 6.98 -9.16
CA GLY A 440 19.53 6.03 -10.27
C GLY A 440 20.99 5.56 -10.39
N GLU A 441 21.28 4.72 -11.39
CA GLU A 441 22.63 4.24 -11.65
C GLU A 441 23.21 4.83 -12.95
N ASP A 442 24.14 5.76 -12.83
CA ASP A 442 24.77 6.45 -13.96
C ASP A 442 25.87 5.63 -14.68
N LYS A 443 26.38 4.56 -14.07
CA LYS A 443 27.41 3.68 -14.67
C LYS A 443 26.96 2.96 -15.94
N TYR A 444 25.65 2.82 -16.16
CA TYR A 444 25.08 2.15 -17.33
C TYR A 444 24.67 3.13 -18.43
N LEU A 445 24.96 4.43 -18.27
CA LEU A 445 24.59 5.43 -19.26
C LEU A 445 25.47 5.33 -20.52
N GLU A 446 24.81 5.33 -21.66
CA GLU A 446 25.42 5.30 -22.98
C GLU A 446 25.05 6.53 -23.81
N ILE A 447 25.87 6.83 -24.82
CA ILE A 447 25.53 7.87 -25.80
C ILE A 447 24.27 7.41 -26.55
N GLY A 448 23.29 8.30 -26.66
CA GLY A 448 21.97 8.01 -27.23
C GLY A 448 20.88 7.76 -26.19
N ASP A 449 21.23 7.54 -24.92
CA ASP A 449 20.22 7.39 -23.86
C ASP A 449 19.39 8.66 -23.69
N THR A 450 18.09 8.47 -23.52
CA THR A 450 17.14 9.56 -23.29
C THR A 450 17.18 10.01 -21.84
N VAL A 451 17.22 11.32 -21.64
CA VAL A 451 17.25 11.96 -20.34
C VAL A 451 16.22 13.08 -20.26
N LYS A 452 15.85 13.44 -19.03
CA LYS A 452 14.95 14.55 -18.74
C LYS A 452 15.61 15.51 -17.76
N VAL A 453 15.78 16.75 -18.16
CA VAL A 453 16.31 17.82 -17.32
C VAL A 453 15.15 18.65 -16.77
N ILE A 454 15.20 18.94 -15.47
CA ILE A 454 14.19 19.74 -14.79
C ILE A 454 14.86 20.95 -14.16
N GLY A 455 14.35 22.15 -14.43
CA GLY A 455 14.94 23.38 -13.88
C GLY A 455 14.01 24.57 -13.87
N PHE A 456 14.45 25.66 -13.25
CA PHE A 456 13.75 26.94 -13.19
C PHE A 456 14.54 28.04 -13.91
N PRO A 457 14.58 28.02 -15.26
CA PRO A 457 15.30 29.03 -16.01
C PRO A 457 14.63 30.40 -15.82
N LYS A 458 15.38 31.39 -15.32
CA LYS A 458 14.89 32.75 -15.02
C LYS A 458 13.50 32.75 -14.34
N PHE A 459 13.39 32.03 -13.22
CA PHE A 459 12.16 31.97 -12.42
C PHE A 459 11.57 33.36 -12.17
N GLY A 460 10.26 33.47 -12.38
CA GLY A 460 9.47 34.64 -12.02
C GLY A 460 8.09 34.22 -11.48
N PRO A 461 7.29 35.17 -10.98
CA PRO A 461 6.02 34.88 -10.33
C PRO A 461 5.10 33.98 -11.18
N GLY A 462 4.67 32.86 -10.60
CA GLY A 462 3.78 31.90 -11.27
C GLY A 462 4.46 30.95 -12.27
N SER A 463 5.79 30.95 -12.37
CA SER A 463 6.53 30.02 -13.22
C SER A 463 6.40 28.58 -12.73
N THR A 464 6.38 27.63 -13.66
CA THR A 464 6.44 26.19 -13.38
C THR A 464 7.82 25.64 -13.76
N PRO A 465 8.24 24.48 -13.23
CA PRO A 465 9.51 23.89 -13.62
C PRO A 465 9.50 23.57 -15.12
N ASN A 466 10.54 24.03 -15.82
CA ASN A 466 10.81 23.64 -17.18
C ASN A 466 11.26 22.17 -17.18
N ILE A 467 10.62 21.37 -18.03
CA ILE A 467 10.95 19.96 -18.22
C ILE A 467 11.35 19.81 -19.67
N SER A 468 12.63 19.53 -19.91
CA SER A 468 13.16 19.36 -21.25
C SER A 468 13.72 17.96 -21.41
N GLU A 469 13.31 17.27 -22.48
CA GLU A 469 13.78 15.94 -22.84
C GLU A 469 14.88 16.05 -23.90
N GLY A 470 15.82 15.10 -23.89
CA GLY A 470 16.79 14.93 -24.97
C GLY A 470 17.67 13.73 -24.75
N ILE A 471 18.82 13.72 -25.40
CA ILE A 471 19.71 12.57 -25.45
C ILE A 471 21.13 12.92 -25.03
N ILE A 472 21.81 11.94 -24.46
CA ILE A 472 23.26 12.00 -24.22
C ILE A 472 23.97 11.98 -25.56
N THR A 473 24.77 13.00 -25.86
CA THR A 473 25.51 13.12 -27.13
C THR A 473 26.97 12.74 -27.00
N SER A 474 27.59 13.02 -25.85
CA SER A 474 28.99 12.70 -25.59
C SER A 474 29.30 12.63 -24.10
N LYS A 475 30.47 12.05 -23.77
CA LYS A 475 31.09 12.07 -22.44
C LYS A 475 32.36 12.92 -22.54
N LYS A 476 32.55 13.86 -21.62
CA LYS A 476 33.74 14.71 -21.55
C LYS A 476 34.24 14.77 -20.10
N LYS A 477 35.53 15.05 -19.92
CA LYS A 477 36.05 15.48 -18.62
C LYS A 477 36.08 17.00 -18.56
N ILE A 478 35.34 17.60 -17.64
CA ILE A 478 35.28 19.04 -17.42
C ILE A 478 35.94 19.31 -16.07
N HIS A 479 37.03 20.09 -16.07
CA HIS A 479 37.85 20.34 -14.88
C HIS A 479 38.24 19.08 -14.08
N GLY A 480 38.47 17.96 -14.79
CA GLY A 480 38.85 16.68 -14.18
C GLY A 480 37.69 15.79 -13.73
N ILE A 481 36.45 16.28 -13.78
CA ILE A 481 35.24 15.56 -13.43
C ILE A 481 34.65 14.93 -14.70
N ASP A 482 34.21 13.66 -14.61
CA ASP A 482 33.42 13.07 -15.69
C ASP A 482 32.06 13.78 -15.79
N ALA A 483 31.69 14.18 -17.01
CA ALA A 483 30.44 14.86 -17.31
C ALA A 483 29.82 14.30 -18.58
N PHE A 484 28.49 14.27 -18.60
CA PHE A 484 27.71 13.89 -19.77
C PHE A 484 27.17 15.12 -20.46
N ILE A 485 27.28 15.18 -21.78
CA ILE A 485 26.77 16.27 -22.60
C ILE A 485 25.44 15.86 -23.21
N VAL A 486 24.48 16.78 -23.22
CA VAL A 486 23.14 16.56 -23.75
C VAL A 486 22.82 17.58 -24.84
N ASN A 487 21.95 17.21 -25.78
CA ASN A 487 21.47 18.14 -26.81
C ASN A 487 20.31 19.03 -26.34
N THR A 488 19.83 18.82 -25.12
CA THR A 488 18.76 19.62 -24.53
C THR A 488 19.30 20.97 -24.06
N PRO A 489 18.63 22.09 -24.36
CA PRO A 489 19.05 23.39 -23.86
C PRO A 489 18.92 23.44 -22.33
N ILE A 490 20.03 23.73 -21.65
CA ILE A 490 20.07 24.15 -20.26
C ILE A 490 20.35 25.65 -20.32
N THR A 491 19.64 26.43 -19.51
CA THR A 491 19.80 27.89 -19.49
C THR A 491 20.00 28.34 -18.06
N ASP A 492 20.48 29.57 -17.91
CA ASP A 492 20.73 30.17 -16.61
C ASP A 492 19.49 30.10 -15.68
N GLY A 493 19.71 29.63 -14.45
CA GLY A 493 18.66 29.26 -13.48
C GLY A 493 18.22 27.80 -13.48
N ALA A 494 18.45 27.04 -14.57
CA ALA A 494 18.20 25.59 -14.60
C ALA A 494 19.33 24.75 -13.98
N SER A 495 20.53 25.34 -13.81
CA SER A 495 21.65 24.72 -13.11
C SER A 495 21.25 24.27 -11.69
N GLY A 496 21.77 23.13 -11.29
CA GLY A 496 21.47 22.46 -10.02
C GLY A 496 20.22 21.58 -10.08
N GLY A 497 19.51 21.58 -11.20
CA GLY A 497 18.32 20.76 -11.42
C GLY A 497 18.61 19.27 -11.62
N PRO A 498 17.65 18.38 -11.34
CA PRO A 498 17.86 16.94 -11.52
C PRO A 498 17.81 16.56 -13.00
N VAL A 499 18.71 15.66 -13.39
CA VAL A 499 18.63 14.90 -14.64
C VAL A 499 18.13 13.49 -14.34
N LEU A 500 17.04 13.11 -14.99
CA LEU A 500 16.33 11.86 -14.75
C LEU A 500 16.45 10.90 -15.92
N ASP A 501 16.49 9.60 -15.60
CA ASP A 501 16.34 8.52 -16.56
C ASP A 501 14.87 8.25 -16.92
N ASN A 502 14.64 7.22 -17.76
CA ASN A 502 13.30 6.77 -18.14
C ASN A 502 12.48 6.20 -16.96
N ASN A 503 13.12 5.83 -15.85
CA ASN A 503 12.46 5.38 -14.62
C ASN A 503 12.11 6.54 -13.67
N ASN A 504 12.46 7.79 -14.01
CA ASN A 504 12.38 8.97 -13.17
C ASN A 504 13.22 8.87 -11.89
N GLU A 505 14.40 8.27 -12.03
CA GLU A 505 15.48 8.20 -11.05
C GLU A 505 16.59 9.18 -11.44
N VAL A 506 17.21 9.84 -10.47
CA VAL A 506 18.23 10.87 -10.71
C VAL A 506 19.53 10.22 -11.10
N ILE A 507 20.03 10.57 -12.28
CA ILE A 507 21.31 10.10 -12.81
C ILE A 507 22.37 11.20 -12.83
N GLY A 508 21.98 12.46 -12.57
CA GLY A 508 22.93 13.56 -12.43
C GLY A 508 22.32 14.90 -12.07
N VAL A 509 23.20 15.90 -11.94
CA VAL A 509 22.87 17.30 -11.64
C VAL A 509 23.22 18.15 -12.85
N ALA A 510 22.22 18.85 -13.39
CA ALA A 510 22.34 19.65 -14.59
C ALA A 510 23.23 20.87 -14.34
N PHE A 511 24.13 21.17 -15.28
CA PHE A 511 24.90 22.40 -15.28
C PHE A 511 24.87 23.04 -16.67
N TRP A 512 25.04 24.35 -16.67
CA TRP A 512 25.25 25.17 -17.86
C TRP A 512 26.50 26.01 -17.65
N GLY A 513 27.44 25.97 -18.59
CA GLY A 513 28.67 26.76 -18.49
C GLY A 513 29.42 26.89 -19.81
N PRO A 514 30.21 27.95 -19.99
CA PRO A 514 31.03 28.14 -21.19
C PRO A 514 32.11 27.04 -21.31
N GLU A 515 32.42 26.58 -22.53
CA GLU A 515 33.49 25.60 -22.78
C GLU A 515 34.87 26.19 -22.46
N HIS A 516 35.05 27.49 -22.71
CA HIS A 516 36.22 28.30 -22.39
C HIS A 516 35.81 29.76 -22.04
N ASN A 517 36.62 30.51 -21.29
CA ASN A 517 36.39 31.93 -20.93
C ASN A 517 36.44 32.90 -22.14
N ASP A 518 36.34 32.40 -23.37
CA ASP A 518 36.61 33.10 -24.63
C ASP A 518 35.35 33.38 -25.47
N GLY A 519 34.15 33.05 -24.97
CA GLY A 519 32.89 33.25 -25.69
C GLY A 519 32.44 32.07 -26.58
N SER A 520 33.03 30.89 -26.39
CA SER A 520 32.55 29.62 -26.96
C SER A 520 31.11 29.27 -26.55
N ASN A 521 30.44 28.46 -27.38
CA ASN A 521 29.07 28.03 -27.11
C ASN A 521 28.99 27.30 -25.76
N PRO A 522 27.98 27.62 -24.93
CA PRO A 522 27.86 26.99 -23.63
C PRO A 522 27.55 25.49 -23.75
N ILE A 523 28.19 24.71 -22.89
CA ILE A 523 27.99 23.28 -22.78
C ILE A 523 26.75 23.04 -21.92
N ASN A 524 25.83 22.25 -22.48
CA ASN A 524 24.71 21.69 -21.74
C ASN A 524 25.09 20.29 -21.30
N GLY A 525 25.24 20.08 -19.99
CA GLY A 525 25.61 18.78 -19.46
C GLY A 525 25.09 18.53 -18.07
N PHE A 526 25.49 17.38 -17.52
CA PHE A 526 25.24 17.06 -16.14
C PHE A 526 26.42 16.32 -15.50
N ILE A 527 26.60 16.58 -14.21
CA ILE A 527 27.54 15.86 -13.36
C ILE A 527 26.86 14.55 -12.93
N PRO A 528 27.49 13.37 -13.11
CA PRO A 528 26.94 12.09 -12.72
C PRO A 528 26.59 12.04 -11.23
N ILE A 529 25.49 11.38 -10.88
CA ILE A 529 25.07 11.31 -9.47
C ILE A 529 26.05 10.50 -8.61
N SER A 530 26.79 9.56 -9.20
CA SER A 530 27.89 8.83 -8.54
C SER A 530 28.98 9.76 -8.00
N THR A 531 29.25 10.91 -8.65
CA THR A 531 30.21 11.91 -8.18
C THR A 531 29.82 12.44 -6.80
N LEU A 532 28.54 12.81 -6.62
CA LEU A 532 28.02 13.23 -5.33
C LEU A 532 28.09 12.11 -4.29
N LYS A 533 27.69 10.90 -4.69
CA LYS A 533 27.67 9.74 -3.79
C LYS A 533 29.07 9.44 -3.24
N ASN A 534 30.07 9.41 -4.12
CA ASN A 534 31.47 9.16 -3.74
C ASN A 534 32.00 10.25 -2.81
N ALA A 535 31.69 11.52 -3.08
CA ALA A 535 32.08 12.63 -2.23
C ALA A 535 31.47 12.53 -0.82
N LEU A 536 30.16 12.25 -0.72
CA LEU A 536 29.49 12.07 0.57
C LEU A 536 30.04 10.88 1.37
N GLU A 537 30.42 9.79 0.70
CA GLU A 537 31.06 8.62 1.32
C GLU A 537 32.45 8.97 1.88
N GLN A 538 33.27 9.69 1.11
CA GLN A 538 34.60 10.14 1.54
C GLN A 538 34.54 11.05 2.78
N HIS A 539 33.50 11.87 2.89
CA HIS A 539 33.28 12.74 4.05
C HIS A 539 32.52 12.06 5.21
N SER A 540 32.25 10.75 5.15
CA SER A 540 31.51 9.99 6.19
C SER A 540 30.10 10.53 6.49
N LEU A 541 29.48 11.25 5.54
CA LEU A 541 28.17 11.88 5.70
C LEU A 541 26.98 10.95 5.37
N THR A 542 27.24 9.71 4.95
CA THR A 542 26.19 8.77 4.50
C THR A 542 25.36 8.14 5.63
N ASN A 543 25.81 8.20 6.89
CA ASN A 543 25.15 7.52 8.02
C ASN A 543 24.24 8.42 8.90
N SER A 544 24.14 9.72 8.65
CA SER A 544 23.34 10.65 9.46
C SER A 544 21.87 10.77 9.06
N PHE A 545 21.46 10.23 7.89
CA PHE A 545 20.19 10.59 7.25
C PHE A 545 19.04 9.57 7.39
N GLY A 546 19.07 8.68 8.39
CA GLY A 546 18.05 7.61 8.51
C GLY A 546 17.60 7.16 9.91
N ALA A 547 18.28 7.52 11.00
CA ALA A 547 17.90 7.04 12.33
C ALA A 547 16.91 8.01 13.01
N LYS A 548 15.61 7.73 12.89
CA LYS A 548 14.63 8.19 13.88
C LYS A 548 15.08 7.71 15.26
N LYS A 549 15.66 8.60 16.09
CA LYS A 549 15.67 8.34 17.53
C LYS A 549 14.21 8.20 17.98
N PRO A 550 13.82 7.11 18.66
CA PRO A 550 12.45 6.97 19.14
C PRO A 550 12.17 8.12 20.10
N VAL A 551 11.09 8.85 19.82
CA VAL A 551 10.51 9.83 20.75
C VAL A 551 10.25 9.09 22.05
N LYS A 552 11.07 9.35 23.08
CA LYS A 552 10.71 9.01 24.45
C LYS A 552 9.42 9.77 24.75
N GLN A 553 8.31 9.06 24.83
CA GLN A 553 7.12 9.55 25.50
C GLN A 553 7.53 9.87 26.93
N GLN A 554 7.72 11.15 27.24
CA GLN A 554 7.68 11.61 28.61
C GLN A 554 6.26 11.31 29.10
N LYS A 555 6.18 10.35 30.03
CA LYS A 555 5.04 10.20 30.92
C LYS A 555 4.99 11.47 31.77
N GLU A 556 4.06 12.37 31.48
CA GLU A 556 3.59 13.30 32.51
C GLU A 556 2.82 12.47 33.55
N LYS A 557 3.15 12.76 34.81
CA LYS A 557 2.47 12.24 35.99
C LYS A 557 1.10 12.86 36.16
#